data_AF-A0A932TIJ6-F1
#
_entry.id   AF-A0A932TIJ6-F1
#
_cell.length_a   1.000
_cell.length_b   1.000
_cell.length_c   1.000
_cell.angle_alpha   90.00
_cell.angle_beta   90.00
_cell.angle_gamma   90.00
#
_symmetry.space_group_name_H-M   'P 1'
#
loop_
_entity.id
_entity.type
_entity.pdbx_description
1 polymer ?
#
loop_
_entity_poly.entity_id
_entity_poly.type
_entity_poly.pdbx_seq_one_letter_code
_entity_poly.pdbx_strand_id
1 'polypeptide(L)'
;MSNWEIAQRSIRRTTTTRSGHPDCLGTCYAVIHHAINLPALVSIAVPSFVVGMKVLRACRRRHQADPPDAERRAADAPSISTGPGRPIFISGCNRGGTSILSLLLGHHPEVHNVGTGPFHEGQHIWRQRFPDRSRHRWAVQPWLSSIRKTAEDATPELITFFRRTFATACSRGRILEKTPANAVRIPFINRLYPDCFIVHIARDGRHNVASLIARCVAPQDASRQWVGVHSTALPDLEALGKDRGLLVRYEDLLRTPMAVLMRICQHCELDDSPVSRAVLGEAIARHLEMPHNRWPALPLADRRRVLNLIGELQERMGYPVDE
;
A
#
# COMPACT_ATOMS: atom_id res chain seq x y z
N MET A 1 -2.19 18.41 47.24
CA MET A 1 -1.60 17.11 46.85
C MET A 1 -1.66 17.03 45.34
N SER A 2 -0.51 17.09 44.69
CA SER A 2 -0.37 17.25 43.24
C SER A 2 -0.51 15.91 42.50
N ASN A 3 -0.92 15.99 41.22
CA ASN A 3 -1.25 14.89 40.31
C ASN A 3 -0.11 13.88 40.02
N TRP A 4 0.99 13.91 40.77
CA TRP A 4 2.15 13.03 40.64
C TRP A 4 2.07 11.78 41.55
N GLU A 5 1.41 11.86 42.70
CA GLU A 5 1.38 10.75 43.67
C GLU A 5 0.35 9.65 43.35
N ILE A 6 -0.64 9.92 42.49
CA ILE A 6 -1.62 8.90 42.05
C ILE A 6 -1.03 7.98 40.96
N ALA A 7 -0.08 8.48 40.16
CA ALA A 7 0.53 7.74 39.06
C ALA A 7 1.50 6.63 39.52
N GLN A 8 2.08 6.72 40.73
CA GLN A 8 3.05 5.73 41.22
C GLN A 8 2.41 4.49 41.86
N ARG A 9 1.11 4.51 42.21
CA ARG A 9 0.43 3.36 42.80
C ARG A 9 -0.07 2.31 41.78
N SER A 10 -0.18 2.67 40.50
CA SER A 10 -0.66 1.73 39.47
C SER A 10 0.44 0.90 38.80
N ILE A 11 1.72 1.21 39.01
CA ILE A 11 2.86 0.55 38.34
C ILE A 11 3.47 -0.60 39.18
N ARG A 12 3.01 -0.83 40.43
CA ARG A 12 3.51 -1.91 41.31
C ARG A 12 2.58 -3.12 41.46
N ARG A 13 1.74 -3.43 40.47
CA ARG A 13 1.00 -4.70 40.43
C ARG A 13 0.91 -5.25 39.01
N THR A 14 2.03 -5.76 38.48
CA THR A 14 2.04 -6.81 37.45
C THR A 14 3.49 -7.24 37.18
N THR A 15 4.06 -8.01 38.11
CA THR A 15 5.16 -8.94 37.81
C THR A 15 5.11 -10.07 38.83
N THR A 16 4.33 -11.11 38.51
CA THR A 16 4.54 -12.47 39.04
C THR A 16 3.94 -13.45 38.04
N THR A 17 4.76 -14.42 37.67
CA THR A 17 4.65 -15.36 36.54
C THR A 17 3.67 -16.52 36.77
N ARG A 18 2.92 -16.94 35.73
CA ARG A 18 2.87 -18.35 35.22
C ARG A 18 1.87 -18.54 34.07
N SER A 19 2.35 -19.24 33.03
CA SER A 19 1.64 -20.13 32.08
C SER A 19 0.44 -19.62 31.24
N GLY A 20 0.56 -19.77 29.91
CA GLY A 20 -0.56 -19.97 28.97
C GLY A 20 -0.77 -18.85 27.95
N HIS A 21 -0.59 -19.14 26.66
CA HIS A 21 -1.25 -18.41 25.56
C HIS A 21 -2.78 -18.49 25.70
N PRO A 22 -3.62 -17.59 25.15
CA PRO A 22 -3.44 -16.79 23.92
C PRO A 22 -3.92 -15.31 24.03
N ASP A 23 -4.06 -14.63 22.88
CA ASP A 23 -4.81 -13.38 22.61
C ASP A 23 -4.09 -12.03 22.72
N CYS A 24 -3.60 -11.55 21.57
CA CYS A 24 -3.23 -10.14 21.37
C CYS A 24 -4.39 -9.35 20.75
N LEU A 25 -5.20 -8.73 21.61
CA LEU A 25 -5.97 -7.53 21.28
C LEU A 25 -5.21 -6.27 21.72
N GLY A 26 -5.51 -5.15 21.07
CA GLY A 26 -4.76 -3.89 21.08
C GLY A 26 -4.50 -3.31 22.46
N THR A 27 -3.59 -2.35 22.63
CA THR A 27 -3.72 -0.93 22.23
C THR A 27 -2.36 -0.31 22.65
N CYS A 28 -1.70 0.58 21.91
CA CYS A 28 -1.84 2.03 22.10
C CYS A 28 -0.80 2.78 21.27
N TYR A 29 -1.28 3.80 20.55
CA TYR A 29 -0.50 4.85 19.91
C TYR A 29 -0.41 6.00 20.92
N ALA A 30 0.79 6.39 21.34
CA ALA A 30 1.01 7.65 22.06
C ALA A 30 2.48 8.08 22.03
N VAL A 31 2.70 9.23 21.39
CA VAL A 31 3.62 10.31 21.78
C VAL A 31 5.12 10.01 21.75
N ILE A 32 5.81 10.41 20.66
CA ILE A 32 7.10 11.12 20.76
C ILE A 32 7.17 12.20 19.67
N HIS A 33 6.97 13.44 20.07
CA HIS A 33 7.62 14.61 19.48
C HIS A 33 8.02 15.52 20.63
N HIS A 34 9.30 15.55 20.99
CA HIS A 34 9.98 16.82 21.18
C HIS A 34 11.51 16.66 21.18
N ALA A 35 12.13 17.61 20.47
CA ALA A 35 13.47 18.13 20.63
C ALA A 35 14.65 17.18 20.33
N ILE A 36 15.46 17.56 19.33
CA ILE A 36 16.84 17.98 19.55
C ILE A 36 17.30 18.73 18.28
N ASN A 37 17.76 19.96 18.46
CA ASN A 37 18.48 20.75 17.47
C ASN A 37 19.84 21.10 18.11
N LEU A 38 20.91 20.46 17.60
CA LEU A 38 22.34 20.88 17.49
C LEU A 38 23.14 21.30 18.75
N PRO A 39 24.49 21.44 18.68
CA PRO A 39 25.54 20.57 18.10
C PRO A 39 26.73 20.34 19.08
N ALA A 40 27.56 19.32 18.88
CA ALA A 40 28.93 19.34 19.43
C ALA A 40 29.89 18.43 18.66
N LEU A 41 31.02 19.04 18.31
CA LEU A 41 32.24 18.51 17.71
C LEU A 41 32.79 17.29 18.47
N VAL A 42 33.13 16.21 17.76
CA VAL A 42 34.29 15.37 18.10
C VAL A 42 34.97 14.93 16.81
N SER A 43 36.22 15.36 16.67
CA SER A 43 37.19 14.97 15.66
C SER A 43 37.73 13.58 16.01
N ILE A 44 37.64 12.60 15.10
CA ILE A 44 38.40 11.36 15.19
C ILE A 44 39.04 11.11 13.83
N ALA A 45 40.38 11.17 13.84
CA ALA A 45 41.26 10.88 12.72
C ALA A 45 41.23 9.39 12.36
N VAL A 46 41.17 9.08 11.07
CA VAL A 46 41.37 7.74 10.50
C VAL A 46 42.73 7.74 9.80
N PRO A 47 43.68 6.84 10.13
CA PRO A 47 44.93 6.75 9.41
C PRO A 47 44.77 5.97 8.10
N SER A 48 45.28 6.56 7.03
CA SER A 48 45.49 5.94 5.72
C SER A 48 46.47 4.76 5.81
N PHE A 49 46.11 3.63 5.22
CA PHE A 49 47.08 2.58 4.88
C PHE A 49 47.05 2.33 3.37
N VAL A 50 48.20 2.62 2.75
CA VAL A 50 48.54 2.35 1.36
C VAL A 50 49.45 1.12 1.34
N VAL A 51 49.02 0.04 0.69
CA VAL A 51 49.83 -1.06 0.16
C VAL A 51 49.04 -1.57 -1.04
N GLY A 52 49.50 -1.72 -2.28
CA GLY A 52 50.83 -1.89 -2.83
C GLY A 52 50.67 -2.91 -3.96
N MET A 53 50.63 -2.46 -5.21
CA MET A 53 50.63 -3.33 -6.41
C MET A 53 51.91 -4.18 -6.46
N LYS A 54 51.80 -5.47 -6.84
CA LYS A 54 52.62 -6.10 -7.90
C LYS A 54 52.23 -7.57 -8.17
N VAL A 55 51.90 -7.80 -9.44
CA VAL A 55 52.39 -8.89 -10.32
C VAL A 55 51.93 -10.32 -10.02
N LEU A 56 51.17 -10.89 -10.96
CA LEU A 56 51.58 -12.12 -11.66
C LEU A 56 50.97 -12.14 -13.07
N ARG A 57 51.85 -12.09 -14.07
CA ARG A 57 51.55 -12.33 -15.48
C ARG A 57 51.71 -13.83 -15.79
N ALA A 58 50.88 -14.27 -16.73
CA ALA A 58 51.11 -15.34 -17.71
C ALA A 58 50.81 -16.81 -17.32
N CYS A 59 49.66 -17.28 -17.82
CA CYS A 59 49.68 -18.37 -18.80
C CYS A 59 48.44 -18.29 -19.71
N ARG A 60 48.64 -17.76 -20.93
CA ARG A 60 47.71 -17.98 -22.05
C ARG A 60 47.99 -19.37 -22.61
N ARG A 61 47.05 -20.30 -22.47
CA ARG A 61 46.86 -21.39 -23.44
C ARG A 61 45.37 -21.46 -23.78
N ARG A 62 45.09 -21.35 -25.08
CA ARG A 62 43.76 -21.38 -25.68
C ARG A 62 43.18 -22.78 -25.52
N HIS A 63 42.06 -22.90 -24.84
CA HIS A 63 41.05 -23.91 -25.15
C HIS A 63 39.74 -23.15 -25.37
N GLN A 64 39.30 -23.09 -26.62
CA GLN A 64 37.91 -22.84 -26.95
C GLN A 64 37.15 -24.08 -26.49
N ALA A 65 36.67 -24.06 -25.26
CA ALA A 65 35.57 -24.92 -24.85
C ALA A 65 34.30 -24.08 -25.02
N ASP A 66 33.30 -24.63 -25.71
CA ASP A 66 31.96 -24.05 -25.71
C ASP A 66 31.50 -23.83 -24.26
N PRO A 67 30.84 -22.70 -23.94
CA PRO A 67 30.37 -22.45 -22.60
C PRO A 67 29.37 -23.54 -22.19
N PRO A 68 29.42 -24.03 -20.93
CA PRO A 68 28.52 -25.08 -20.47
C PRO A 68 27.06 -24.63 -20.61
N ASP A 69 26.16 -25.57 -20.91
CA ASP A 69 24.72 -25.37 -21.16
C ASP A 69 23.98 -24.47 -20.13
N ALA A 70 24.56 -24.30 -18.93
CA ALA A 70 24.08 -23.36 -17.91
C ALA A 70 24.13 -21.88 -18.35
N GLU A 71 25.15 -21.46 -19.12
CA GLU A 71 25.26 -20.08 -19.62
C GLU A 71 24.32 -19.81 -20.80
N ARG A 72 24.05 -20.80 -21.65
CA ARG A 72 23.01 -20.70 -22.69
C ARG A 72 21.60 -20.61 -22.10
N ARG A 73 21.30 -21.38 -21.05
CA ARG A 73 20.01 -21.28 -20.33
C ARG A 73 19.80 -19.96 -19.60
N ALA A 74 20.87 -19.27 -19.21
CA ALA A 74 20.80 -17.93 -18.62
C ALA A 74 20.57 -16.83 -19.67
N ALA A 75 21.00 -17.03 -20.91
CA ALA A 75 20.77 -16.11 -22.03
C ALA A 75 19.34 -16.15 -22.60
N ASP A 76 18.63 -17.28 -22.40
CA ASP A 76 17.23 -17.49 -22.80
C ASP A 76 16.22 -17.19 -21.69
N ALA A 77 16.68 -16.72 -20.51
CA ALA A 77 15.76 -16.24 -19.48
C ALA A 77 15.10 -14.94 -19.97
N PRO A 78 13.76 -14.79 -19.89
CA PRO A 78 13.10 -13.56 -20.30
C PRO A 78 13.75 -12.40 -19.55
N SER A 79 14.29 -11.43 -20.31
CA SER A 79 14.93 -10.27 -19.72
C SER A 79 13.86 -9.45 -19.01
N ILE A 80 13.91 -9.46 -17.68
CA ILE A 80 13.08 -8.60 -16.85
C ILE A 80 13.40 -7.16 -17.25
N SER A 81 12.40 -6.39 -17.68
CA SER A 81 12.60 -5.00 -18.06
C SER A 81 13.06 -4.21 -16.84
N THR A 82 14.31 -3.76 -16.84
CA THR A 82 14.93 -3.04 -15.71
C THR A 82 14.82 -1.51 -15.83
N GLY A 83 14.19 -0.99 -16.89
CA GLY A 83 13.95 0.44 -17.08
C GLY A 83 12.75 0.97 -16.26
N PRO A 84 12.65 2.29 -16.05
CA PRO A 84 11.52 2.88 -15.34
C PRO A 84 10.27 2.81 -16.22
N GLY A 85 9.52 1.72 -16.11
CA GLY A 85 8.19 1.59 -16.72
C GLY A 85 7.13 2.44 -16.02
N ARG A 86 5.93 2.46 -16.61
CA ARG A 86 4.78 3.28 -16.20
C ARG A 86 4.41 3.05 -14.72
N PRO A 87 4.22 4.09 -13.88
CA PRO A 87 3.87 3.90 -12.47
C PRO A 87 2.52 3.21 -12.27
N ILE A 88 2.39 2.46 -11.19
CA ILE A 88 1.16 1.76 -10.79
C ILE A 88 0.70 2.32 -9.44
N PHE A 89 -0.53 2.85 -9.40
CA PHE A 89 -1.16 3.33 -8.19
C PHE A 89 -2.29 2.42 -7.77
N ILE A 90 -2.25 1.97 -6.51
CA ILE A 90 -3.35 1.22 -5.89
C ILE A 90 -4.21 2.19 -5.08
N SER A 91 -5.52 2.20 -5.37
CA SER A 91 -6.53 2.98 -4.65
C SER A 91 -7.66 2.08 -4.14
N GLY A 92 -8.44 2.60 -3.19
CA GLY A 92 -9.56 1.87 -2.59
C GLY A 92 -9.92 2.44 -1.22
N CYS A 93 -10.97 1.92 -0.61
CA CYS A 93 -11.33 2.34 0.74
C CYS A 93 -10.34 1.79 1.78
N ASN A 94 -10.09 2.51 2.87
CA ASN A 94 -9.42 1.91 4.02
C ASN A 94 -10.17 0.63 4.41
N ARG A 95 -9.42 -0.44 4.70
CA ARG A 95 -9.97 -1.78 5.03
C ARG A 95 -10.62 -2.52 3.85
N GLY A 96 -10.49 -2.00 2.63
CA GLY A 96 -10.96 -2.62 1.38
C GLY A 96 -9.96 -3.60 0.73
N GLY A 97 -8.83 -3.90 1.38
CA GLY A 97 -7.84 -4.86 0.85
C GLY A 97 -6.67 -4.26 0.09
N THR A 98 -6.53 -2.93 0.06
CA THR A 98 -5.41 -2.23 -0.61
C THR A 98 -4.04 -2.69 -0.10
N SER A 99 -3.89 -2.94 1.21
CA SER A 99 -2.60 -3.39 1.77
C SER A 99 -2.21 -4.79 1.34
N ILE A 100 -3.14 -5.77 1.36
CA ILE A 100 -2.79 -7.14 0.92
C ILE A 100 -2.54 -7.17 -0.58
N LEU A 101 -3.33 -6.46 -1.39
CA LEU A 101 -3.09 -6.35 -2.82
C LEU A 101 -1.70 -5.77 -3.11
N SER A 102 -1.36 -4.65 -2.47
CA SER A 102 -0.06 -3.99 -2.64
C SER A 102 1.11 -4.82 -2.13
N LEU A 103 0.91 -5.61 -1.06
CA LEU A 103 1.93 -6.52 -0.55
C LEU A 103 2.20 -7.64 -1.57
N LEU A 104 1.15 -8.30 -2.08
CA LEU A 104 1.28 -9.37 -3.07
C LEU A 104 1.95 -8.86 -4.36
N LEU A 105 1.44 -7.77 -4.94
CA LEU A 105 2.04 -7.14 -6.13
C LEU A 105 3.46 -6.65 -5.88
N GLY A 106 3.78 -6.19 -4.67
CA GLY A 106 5.11 -5.70 -4.30
C GLY A 106 6.22 -6.75 -4.38
N HIS A 107 5.87 -8.04 -4.44
CA HIS A 107 6.81 -9.13 -4.71
C HIS A 107 7.18 -9.26 -6.18
N HIS A 108 6.43 -8.66 -7.11
CA HIS A 108 6.73 -8.75 -8.53
C HIS A 108 8.12 -8.15 -8.85
N PRO A 109 8.97 -8.83 -9.65
CA PRO A 109 10.36 -8.40 -9.85
C PRO A 109 10.48 -7.01 -10.50
N GLU A 110 9.55 -6.66 -11.39
CA GLU A 110 9.55 -5.37 -12.10
C GLU A 110 9.04 -4.18 -11.28
N VAL A 111 8.49 -4.38 -10.08
CA VAL A 111 7.91 -3.29 -9.29
C VAL A 111 8.64 -3.07 -7.97
N HIS A 112 8.64 -1.82 -7.52
CA HIS A 112 9.14 -1.41 -6.23
C HIS A 112 8.06 -0.65 -5.47
N ASN A 113 7.66 -1.21 -4.33
CA ASN A 113 6.71 -0.54 -3.45
C ASN A 113 7.41 0.63 -2.74
N VAL A 114 7.06 1.86 -3.11
CA VAL A 114 7.65 3.09 -2.53
C VAL A 114 7.12 3.39 -1.12
N GLY A 115 6.19 2.59 -0.61
CA GLY A 115 5.58 2.78 0.69
C GLY A 115 6.45 2.34 1.86
N THR A 116 6.26 2.99 3.01
CA THR A 116 7.03 2.72 4.24
C THR A 116 6.12 2.31 5.41
N GLY A 117 6.74 1.87 6.50
CA GLY A 117 6.05 1.46 7.72
C GLY A 117 5.32 0.11 7.60
N PRO A 118 4.50 -0.26 8.60
CA PRO A 118 3.93 -1.61 8.73
C PRO A 118 2.90 -1.96 7.65
N PHE A 119 2.45 -0.99 6.85
CA PHE A 119 1.46 -1.20 5.79
C PHE A 119 2.01 -0.88 4.40
N HIS A 120 3.31 -0.60 4.29
CA HIS A 120 3.98 -0.17 3.05
C HIS A 120 3.16 0.91 2.31
N GLU A 121 2.94 2.05 2.97
CA GLU A 121 2.10 3.14 2.45
C GLU A 121 2.91 4.34 1.95
N GLY A 122 2.57 4.84 0.76
CA GLY A 122 3.14 6.07 0.20
C GLY A 122 2.61 7.35 0.85
N GLN A 123 1.72 7.23 1.86
CA GLN A 123 1.11 8.37 2.56
C GLN A 123 2.13 9.35 3.15
N HIS A 124 3.36 8.90 3.45
CA HIS A 124 4.43 9.75 3.96
C HIS A 124 4.90 10.78 2.92
N ILE A 125 4.76 10.50 1.62
CA ILE A 125 5.03 11.43 0.52
C ILE A 125 3.86 12.40 0.40
N TRP A 126 2.64 11.86 0.31
CA TRP A 126 1.42 12.65 0.19
C TRP A 126 1.23 13.67 1.32
N ARG A 127 1.51 13.28 2.57
CA ARG A 127 1.32 14.13 3.76
C ARG A 127 2.25 15.33 3.85
N GLN A 128 3.32 15.37 3.06
CA GLN A 128 4.21 16.54 3.00
C GLN A 128 3.53 17.75 2.36
N ARG A 129 2.55 17.52 1.47
CA ARG A 129 1.77 18.59 0.81
C ARG A 129 0.30 18.54 1.15
N PHE A 130 -0.25 17.36 1.44
CA PHE A 130 -1.65 17.12 1.73
C PHE A 130 -1.81 16.43 3.10
N PRO A 131 -1.66 17.18 4.22
CA PRO A 131 -1.78 16.61 5.55
C PRO A 131 -3.18 16.01 5.75
N ASP A 132 -3.25 14.79 6.28
CA ASP A 132 -4.51 14.10 6.55
C ASP A 132 -4.70 13.87 8.05
N ARG A 133 -5.74 14.50 8.61
CA ARG A 133 -6.17 14.38 10.01
C ARG A 133 -7.56 13.75 10.14
N SER A 134 -8.12 13.24 9.05
CA SER A 134 -9.51 12.75 8.97
C SER A 134 -9.77 11.49 9.81
N ARG A 135 -8.71 10.72 10.12
CA ARG A 135 -8.78 9.41 10.80
C ARG A 135 -9.73 8.44 10.08
N HIS A 136 -9.45 8.14 8.82
CA HIS A 136 -10.23 7.27 7.93
C HIS A 136 -11.55 7.88 7.41
N ARG A 137 -11.74 9.20 7.47
CA ARG A 137 -12.95 9.90 6.99
C ARG A 137 -12.67 10.87 5.85
N TRP A 138 -11.57 10.67 5.14
CA TRP A 138 -11.08 11.59 4.11
C TRP A 138 -11.98 11.67 2.87
N ALA A 139 -12.92 10.73 2.69
CA ALA A 139 -13.93 10.79 1.64
C ALA A 139 -15.27 11.37 2.13
N VAL A 140 -15.32 11.90 3.35
CA VAL A 140 -16.52 12.48 3.97
C VAL A 140 -16.30 13.97 4.21
N GLN A 141 -17.34 14.79 4.06
CA GLN A 141 -17.26 16.22 4.40
C GLN A 141 -17.08 16.44 5.91
N PRO A 142 -16.34 17.48 6.33
CA PRO A 142 -15.67 18.48 5.50
C PRO A 142 -14.31 18.02 4.94
N TRP A 143 -13.78 16.87 5.38
CA TRP A 143 -12.43 16.41 5.03
C TRP A 143 -12.21 16.26 3.53
N LEU A 144 -13.22 15.73 2.82
CA LEU A 144 -13.17 15.52 1.38
C LEU A 144 -12.77 16.80 0.61
N SER A 145 -13.27 17.97 1.01
CA SER A 145 -12.94 19.24 0.35
C SER A 145 -11.43 19.54 0.35
N SER A 146 -10.73 19.17 1.41
CA SER A 146 -9.28 19.36 1.54
C SER A 146 -8.46 18.21 0.95
N ILE A 147 -8.96 16.97 1.02
CA ILE A 147 -8.20 15.77 0.65
C ILE A 147 -8.35 15.43 -0.84
N ARG A 148 -9.51 15.75 -1.44
CA ARG A 148 -9.73 15.59 -2.87
C ARG A 148 -8.76 16.48 -3.64
N LYS A 149 -8.14 15.90 -4.66
CA LYS A 149 -7.25 16.60 -5.58
C LYS A 149 -7.64 16.24 -7.00
N THR A 150 -7.96 17.23 -7.81
CA THR A 150 -8.34 17.04 -9.22
C THR A 150 -7.18 17.44 -10.13
N ALA A 151 -7.40 17.43 -11.44
CA ALA A 151 -6.41 17.92 -12.39
C ALA A 151 -6.08 19.42 -12.20
N GLU A 152 -7.02 20.20 -11.67
CA GLU A 152 -6.87 21.64 -11.45
C GLU A 152 -5.90 21.96 -10.30
N ASP A 153 -5.79 21.06 -9.32
CA ASP A 153 -4.83 21.20 -8.22
C ASP A 153 -3.37 20.92 -8.67
N ALA A 154 -3.15 20.40 -9.88
CA ALA A 154 -1.84 19.92 -10.34
C ALA A 154 -0.94 21.06 -10.86
N THR A 155 -0.48 21.93 -9.96
CA THR A 155 0.48 22.99 -10.30
C THR A 155 1.85 22.42 -10.70
N PRO A 156 2.66 23.14 -11.51
CA PRO A 156 4.00 22.70 -11.88
C PRO A 156 4.90 22.37 -10.68
N GLU A 157 4.76 23.11 -9.59
CA GLU A 157 5.53 22.90 -8.35
C GLU A 157 5.16 21.58 -7.68
N LEU A 158 3.85 21.27 -7.60
CA LEU A 158 3.37 20.02 -7.03
C LEU A 158 3.73 18.83 -7.92
N ILE A 159 3.61 18.95 -9.25
CA ILE A 159 4.04 17.92 -10.19
C ILE A 159 5.53 17.60 -10.00
N THR A 160 6.37 18.64 -9.99
CA THR A 160 7.83 18.50 -9.82
C THR A 160 8.16 17.85 -8.49
N PHE A 161 7.52 18.31 -7.40
CA PHE A 161 7.71 17.76 -6.07
C PHE A 161 7.38 16.26 -6.02
N PHE A 162 6.16 15.87 -6.41
CA PHE A 162 5.73 14.48 -6.31
C PHE A 162 6.55 13.55 -7.21
N ARG A 163 6.83 13.95 -8.46
CA ARG A 163 7.64 13.14 -9.37
C ARG A 163 9.04 12.92 -8.82
N ARG A 164 9.69 13.98 -8.30
CA ARG A 164 11.02 13.86 -7.69
C ARG A 164 10.99 12.97 -6.45
N THR A 165 10.04 13.17 -5.54
CA THR A 165 10.00 12.40 -4.29
C THR A 165 9.69 10.93 -4.54
N PHE A 166 8.78 10.59 -5.46
CA PHE A 166 8.51 9.21 -5.84
C PHE A 166 9.71 8.56 -6.55
N ALA A 167 10.38 9.27 -7.45
CA ALA A 167 11.59 8.78 -8.11
C ALA A 167 12.71 8.50 -7.11
N THR A 168 12.92 9.39 -6.12
CA THR A 168 13.90 9.18 -5.05
C THR A 168 13.54 8.00 -4.14
N ALA A 169 12.25 7.78 -3.88
CA ALA A 169 11.79 6.65 -3.08
C ALA A 169 11.87 5.31 -3.84
N CYS A 170 11.95 5.32 -5.17
CA CYS A 170 11.95 4.14 -6.01
C CYS A 170 13.38 3.70 -6.33
N SER A 171 13.90 2.68 -5.63
CA SER A 171 15.29 2.25 -5.81
C SER A 171 15.53 1.26 -6.96
N ARG A 172 14.46 0.69 -7.53
CA ARG A 172 14.53 -0.27 -8.64
C ARG A 172 13.20 -0.32 -9.40
N GLY A 173 13.24 -0.80 -10.65
CA GLY A 173 12.04 -1.11 -11.44
C GLY A 173 11.03 0.04 -11.52
N ARG A 174 9.75 -0.33 -11.50
CA ARG A 174 8.59 0.56 -11.63
C ARG A 174 8.02 0.96 -10.28
N ILE A 175 7.56 2.20 -10.16
CA ILE A 175 6.87 2.68 -8.95
C ILE A 175 5.57 1.89 -8.76
N LEU A 176 5.44 1.23 -7.61
CA LEU A 176 4.17 0.76 -7.06
C LEU A 176 3.84 1.61 -5.83
N GLU A 177 2.76 2.36 -5.88
CA GLU A 177 2.35 3.23 -4.78
C GLU A 177 0.94 2.87 -4.31
N LYS A 178 0.80 2.67 -3.00
CA LYS A 178 -0.49 2.46 -2.36
C LYS A 178 -0.70 3.48 -1.26
N THR A 179 -1.73 4.29 -1.45
CA THR A 179 -2.34 5.14 -0.43
C THR A 179 -3.85 5.08 -0.63
N PRO A 180 -4.66 4.61 0.35
CA PRO A 180 -6.11 4.49 0.15
C PRO A 180 -6.77 5.78 -0.33
N ALA A 181 -6.33 6.93 0.21
CA ALA A 181 -6.81 8.26 -0.17
C ALA A 181 -6.56 8.65 -1.64
N ASN A 182 -5.77 7.89 -2.39
CA ASN A 182 -5.65 8.07 -3.84
C ASN A 182 -6.98 7.91 -4.57
N ALA A 183 -7.96 7.23 -3.97
CA ALA A 183 -9.30 7.07 -4.51
C ALA A 183 -10.01 8.43 -4.76
N VAL A 184 -9.63 9.50 -4.06
CA VAL A 184 -10.16 10.86 -4.30
C VAL A 184 -9.12 11.78 -4.98
N ARG A 185 -8.09 11.19 -5.61
CA ARG A 185 -6.98 11.92 -6.25
C ARG A 185 -6.64 11.41 -7.65
N ILE A 186 -7.47 10.54 -8.23
CA ILE A 186 -7.21 9.90 -9.53
C ILE A 186 -6.89 10.95 -10.62
N PRO A 187 -7.66 12.05 -10.80
CA PRO A 187 -7.37 13.03 -11.84
C PRO A 187 -6.06 13.80 -11.58
N PHE A 188 -5.72 14.05 -10.32
CA PHE A 188 -4.43 14.64 -9.95
C PHE A 188 -3.26 13.70 -10.26
N ILE A 189 -3.39 12.42 -9.92
CA ILE A 189 -2.38 11.39 -10.22
C ILE A 189 -2.14 11.28 -11.73
N ASN A 190 -3.21 11.34 -12.53
CA ASN A 190 -3.12 11.36 -13.99
C ASN A 190 -2.33 12.58 -14.51
N ARG A 191 -2.34 13.73 -13.82
CA ARG A 191 -1.49 14.88 -14.16
C ARG A 191 -0.04 14.70 -13.72
N LEU A 192 0.22 13.98 -12.62
CA LEU A 192 1.57 13.63 -12.20
C LEU A 192 2.24 12.70 -13.24
N TYR A 193 1.51 11.66 -13.65
CA TYR A 193 1.95 10.59 -14.53
C TYR A 193 0.84 10.27 -15.56
N PRO A 194 0.83 10.93 -16.73
CA PRO A 194 -0.20 10.75 -17.76
C PRO A 194 -0.30 9.31 -18.32
N ASP A 195 0.76 8.53 -18.15
CA ASP A 195 0.87 7.14 -18.56
C ASP A 195 0.60 6.14 -17.42
N CYS A 196 0.31 6.58 -16.19
CA CYS A 196 0.15 5.64 -15.07
C CYS A 196 -1.00 4.65 -15.26
N PHE A 197 -0.89 3.54 -14.52
CA PHE A 197 -1.99 2.62 -14.26
C PHE A 197 -2.59 2.89 -12.88
N ILE A 198 -3.91 2.74 -12.76
CA ILE A 198 -4.63 2.83 -11.50
C ILE A 198 -5.44 1.55 -11.30
N VAL A 199 -5.09 0.82 -10.25
CA VAL A 199 -5.84 -0.36 -9.80
C VAL A 199 -6.68 0.06 -8.60
N HIS A 200 -8.00 0.09 -8.76
CA HIS A 200 -8.94 0.37 -7.69
C HIS A 200 -9.48 -0.95 -7.14
N ILE A 201 -9.23 -1.24 -5.86
CA ILE A 201 -9.81 -2.40 -5.19
C ILE A 201 -11.05 -2.00 -4.40
N ALA A 202 -12.17 -2.66 -4.73
CA ALA A 202 -13.44 -2.54 -4.03
C ALA A 202 -13.71 -3.80 -3.20
N ARG A 203 -14.41 -3.62 -2.09
CA ARG A 203 -14.83 -4.70 -1.18
C ARG A 203 -16.29 -4.51 -0.83
N ASP A 204 -16.98 -5.62 -0.53
CA ASP A 204 -18.33 -5.62 0.04
C ASP A 204 -18.43 -4.59 1.18
N GLY A 205 -19.42 -3.69 1.04
CA GLY A 205 -19.57 -2.54 1.92
C GLY A 205 -19.86 -2.94 3.36
N ARG A 206 -20.61 -4.03 3.57
CA ARG A 206 -20.88 -4.57 4.92
C ARG A 206 -19.60 -4.96 5.63
N HIS A 207 -18.75 -5.73 4.95
CA HIS A 207 -17.47 -6.17 5.51
C HIS A 207 -16.48 -5.01 5.69
N ASN A 208 -16.43 -4.08 4.74
CA ASN A 208 -15.55 -2.93 4.84
C ASN A 208 -15.97 -2.01 6.00
N VAL A 209 -17.25 -1.66 6.08
CA VAL A 209 -17.80 -0.77 7.12
C VAL A 209 -17.66 -1.40 8.50
N ALA A 210 -17.97 -2.69 8.65
CA ALA A 210 -17.72 -3.40 9.92
C ALA A 210 -16.25 -3.36 10.33
N SER A 211 -15.31 -3.49 9.38
CA SER A 211 -13.89 -3.35 9.68
C SER A 211 -13.47 -1.92 10.04
N LEU A 212 -14.15 -0.88 9.55
CA LEU A 212 -13.90 0.51 9.94
C LEU A 212 -14.45 0.80 11.33
N ILE A 213 -15.63 0.27 11.67
CA ILE A 213 -16.22 0.35 13.01
C ILE A 213 -15.29 -0.29 14.05
N ALA A 214 -14.70 -1.45 13.73
CA ALA A 214 -13.68 -2.10 14.57
C ALA A 214 -12.37 -1.27 14.73
N ARG A 215 -12.22 -0.16 14.00
CA ARG A 215 -11.14 0.83 14.12
C ARG A 215 -11.63 2.14 14.74
N CYS A 216 -12.73 2.08 15.49
CA CYS A 216 -13.33 3.19 16.21
C CYS A 216 -13.85 4.32 15.31
N VAL A 217 -14.23 4.01 14.07
CA VAL A 217 -14.97 4.93 13.20
C VAL A 217 -16.47 4.76 13.47
N ALA A 218 -17.21 5.84 13.70
CA ALA A 218 -18.64 5.76 13.95
C ALA A 218 -19.38 5.09 12.76
N PRO A 219 -20.42 4.26 12.97
CA PRO A 219 -21.09 3.53 11.89
C PRO A 219 -21.54 4.40 10.71
N GLN A 220 -22.06 5.61 10.99
CA GLN A 220 -22.48 6.56 9.98
C GLN A 220 -21.30 7.09 9.16
N ASP A 221 -20.21 7.45 9.83
CA ASP A 221 -18.99 7.95 9.18
C ASP A 221 -18.31 6.85 8.36
N ALA A 222 -18.28 5.62 8.87
CA ALA A 222 -17.72 4.46 8.18
C ALA A 222 -18.53 4.14 6.90
N SER A 223 -19.86 4.20 6.99
CA SER A 223 -20.75 4.04 5.84
C SER A 223 -20.55 5.14 4.80
N ARG A 224 -20.56 6.41 5.24
CA ARG A 224 -20.31 7.57 4.38
C ARG A 224 -18.93 7.56 3.76
N GLN A 225 -17.91 7.09 4.48
CA GLN A 225 -16.57 6.90 3.94
C GLN A 225 -16.60 5.90 2.79
N TRP A 226 -17.20 4.72 2.98
CA TRP A 226 -17.28 3.72 1.93
C TRP A 226 -18.03 4.25 0.70
N VAL A 227 -19.17 4.92 0.89
CA VAL A 227 -19.92 5.55 -0.20
C VAL A 227 -19.08 6.64 -0.88
N GLY A 228 -18.53 7.59 -0.12
CA GLY A 228 -17.77 8.71 -0.66
C GLY A 228 -16.53 8.30 -1.44
N VAL A 229 -15.86 7.21 -1.02
CA VAL A 229 -14.72 6.64 -1.75
C VAL A 229 -15.14 6.20 -3.14
N HIS A 230 -16.14 5.34 -3.25
CA HIS A 230 -16.50 4.71 -4.51
C HIS A 230 -17.30 5.69 -5.41
N SER A 231 -18.15 6.53 -4.83
CA SER A 231 -18.85 7.59 -5.59
C SER A 231 -17.91 8.65 -6.16
N THR A 232 -16.70 8.82 -5.60
CA THR A 232 -15.68 9.70 -6.18
C THR A 232 -14.77 8.94 -7.15
N ALA A 233 -14.29 7.76 -6.74
CA ALA A 233 -13.25 7.04 -7.48
C ALA A 233 -13.77 6.40 -8.77
N LEU A 234 -15.00 5.86 -8.77
CA LEU A 234 -15.50 5.11 -9.93
C LEU A 234 -15.67 5.99 -11.17
N PRO A 235 -16.28 7.19 -11.10
CA PRO A 235 -16.33 8.10 -12.24
C PRO A 235 -14.94 8.56 -12.70
N ASP A 236 -14.04 8.87 -11.74
CA ASP A 236 -12.67 9.31 -12.07
C ASP A 236 -11.86 8.17 -12.74
N LEU A 237 -12.09 6.91 -12.33
CA LEU A 237 -11.47 5.72 -12.91
C LEU A 237 -12.04 5.43 -14.31
N GLU A 238 -13.34 5.61 -14.51
CA GLU A 238 -13.99 5.48 -15.82
C GLU A 238 -13.46 6.53 -16.80
N ALA A 239 -13.34 7.79 -16.37
CA ALA A 239 -12.76 8.88 -17.16
C ALA A 239 -11.28 8.67 -17.52
N LEU A 240 -10.54 7.86 -16.73
CA LEU A 240 -9.16 7.48 -17.05
C LEU A 240 -9.08 6.55 -18.27
N GLY A 241 -10.14 5.76 -18.51
CA GLY A 241 -10.24 4.77 -19.57
C GLY A 241 -9.77 3.37 -19.15
N LYS A 242 -10.32 2.34 -19.81
CA LYS A 242 -10.09 0.92 -19.49
C LYS A 242 -8.65 0.45 -19.72
N ASP A 243 -7.88 1.19 -20.51
CA ASP A 243 -6.47 0.86 -20.78
C ASP A 243 -5.55 1.24 -19.61
N ARG A 244 -6.03 2.06 -18.67
CA ARG A 244 -5.24 2.55 -17.54
C ARG A 244 -5.92 2.38 -16.18
N GLY A 245 -7.24 2.29 -16.16
CA GLY A 245 -8.03 2.05 -14.96
C GLY A 245 -8.54 0.62 -14.88
N LEU A 246 -8.29 -0.06 -13.77
CA LEU A 246 -8.78 -1.41 -13.50
C LEU A 246 -9.49 -1.48 -12.14
N LEU A 247 -10.75 -1.91 -12.16
CA LEU A 247 -11.50 -2.26 -10.95
C LEU A 247 -11.29 -3.73 -10.59
N VAL A 248 -10.92 -3.99 -9.33
CA VAL A 248 -10.71 -5.33 -8.77
C VAL A 248 -11.63 -5.52 -7.58
N ARG A 249 -12.27 -6.69 -7.47
CA ARG A 249 -13.02 -7.06 -6.27
C ARG A 249 -12.11 -7.79 -5.29
N TYR A 250 -12.15 -7.37 -4.03
CA TYR A 250 -11.42 -8.01 -2.95
C TYR A 250 -11.80 -9.48 -2.78
N GLU A 251 -13.07 -9.81 -2.98
CA GLU A 251 -13.61 -11.16 -2.86
C GLU A 251 -13.04 -12.09 -3.94
N ASP A 252 -12.79 -11.57 -5.15
CA ASP A 252 -12.15 -12.36 -6.21
C ASP A 252 -10.66 -12.55 -5.94
N LEU A 253 -9.99 -11.55 -5.35
CA LEU A 253 -8.60 -11.69 -4.89
C LEU A 253 -8.49 -12.79 -3.81
N LEU A 254 -9.48 -12.93 -2.93
CA LEU A 254 -9.50 -14.02 -1.94
C LEU A 254 -9.77 -15.38 -2.58
N ARG A 255 -10.75 -15.45 -3.51
CA ARG A 255 -11.21 -16.72 -4.10
C ARG A 255 -10.21 -17.28 -5.11
N THR A 256 -9.67 -16.42 -5.96
CA THR A 256 -8.81 -16.79 -7.10
C THR A 256 -7.61 -15.83 -7.20
N PRO A 257 -6.73 -15.80 -6.18
CA PRO A 257 -5.69 -14.77 -6.07
C PRO A 257 -4.75 -14.72 -7.28
N MET A 258 -4.25 -15.87 -7.73
CA MET A 258 -3.34 -15.92 -8.87
C MET A 258 -4.00 -15.38 -10.15
N ALA A 259 -5.24 -15.73 -10.43
CA ALA A 259 -5.97 -15.23 -11.60
C ALA A 259 -6.14 -13.71 -11.55
N VAL A 260 -6.45 -13.15 -10.37
CA VAL A 260 -6.57 -11.69 -10.19
C VAL A 260 -5.22 -11.01 -10.36
N LEU A 261 -4.14 -11.53 -9.79
CA LEU A 261 -2.81 -10.96 -9.94
C LEU A 261 -2.34 -11.00 -11.39
N MET A 262 -2.57 -12.09 -12.12
CA MET A 262 -2.24 -12.18 -13.55
C MET A 262 -3.03 -11.19 -14.40
N ARG A 263 -4.32 -10.99 -14.10
CA ARG A 263 -5.12 -9.95 -14.76
C ARG A 263 -4.53 -8.56 -14.53
N ILE A 264 -4.04 -8.29 -13.31
CA ILE A 264 -3.39 -7.01 -13.00
C ILE A 264 -2.04 -6.90 -13.72
N CYS A 265 -1.22 -7.96 -13.74
CA CYS A 265 0.05 -7.96 -14.47
C CYS A 265 -0.18 -7.66 -15.95
N GLN A 266 -1.12 -8.36 -16.59
CA GLN A 266 -1.47 -8.12 -17.99
C GLN A 266 -1.95 -6.68 -18.22
N HIS A 267 -2.85 -6.17 -17.36
CA HIS A 267 -3.35 -4.81 -17.48
C HIS A 267 -2.25 -3.76 -17.30
N CYS A 268 -1.33 -3.98 -16.36
CA CYS A 268 -0.25 -3.05 -16.05
C CYS A 268 1.01 -3.26 -16.90
N GLU A 269 0.97 -4.15 -17.90
CA GLU A 269 2.11 -4.48 -18.76
C GLU A 269 3.32 -4.95 -17.93
N LEU A 270 3.07 -5.86 -16.97
CA LEU A 270 4.10 -6.52 -16.18
C LEU A 270 4.40 -7.91 -16.76
N ASP A 271 5.66 -8.34 -16.64
CA ASP A 271 6.09 -9.69 -17.00
C ASP A 271 5.20 -10.78 -16.36
N ASP A 272 4.81 -11.77 -17.15
CA ASP A 272 4.01 -12.90 -16.69
C ASP A 272 4.74 -14.24 -16.84
N SER A 273 6.08 -14.20 -16.94
CA SER A 273 6.93 -15.38 -17.04
C SER A 273 6.70 -16.38 -15.90
N PRO A 274 7.09 -17.66 -16.07
CA PRO A 274 7.03 -18.65 -15.00
C PRO A 274 7.70 -18.22 -13.70
N VAL A 275 8.78 -17.42 -13.79
CA VAL A 275 9.49 -16.88 -12.62
C VAL A 275 8.61 -15.88 -11.87
N SER A 276 8.04 -14.88 -12.57
CA SER A 276 7.16 -13.89 -11.96
C SER A 276 5.91 -14.53 -11.35
N ARG A 277 5.33 -15.53 -12.03
CA ARG A 277 4.22 -16.33 -11.49
C ARG A 277 4.59 -17.10 -10.22
N ALA A 278 5.76 -17.74 -10.19
CA ALA A 278 6.24 -18.48 -9.02
C ALA A 278 6.43 -17.55 -7.81
N VAL A 279 7.08 -16.39 -8.01
CA VAL A 279 7.30 -15.38 -6.95
C VAL A 279 5.97 -14.88 -6.36
N LEU A 280 4.98 -14.59 -7.21
CA LEU A 280 3.64 -14.20 -6.75
C LEU A 280 2.91 -15.35 -6.05
N GLY A 281 3.10 -16.59 -6.51
CA GLY A 281 2.54 -17.79 -5.87
C GLY A 281 3.05 -18.00 -4.46
N GLU A 282 4.36 -17.83 -4.26
CA GLU A 282 4.97 -17.85 -2.92
C GLU A 282 4.46 -16.70 -2.04
N ALA A 283 4.31 -15.50 -2.60
CA ALA A 283 3.76 -14.36 -1.87
C ALA A 283 2.31 -14.61 -1.41
N ILE A 284 1.47 -15.22 -2.27
CA ILE A 284 0.12 -15.64 -1.91
C ILE A 284 0.17 -16.63 -0.74
N ALA A 285 0.96 -17.71 -0.87
CA ALA A 285 1.07 -18.73 0.16
C ALA A 285 1.56 -18.19 1.52
N ARG A 286 2.42 -17.16 1.49
CA ARG A 286 3.02 -16.56 2.70
C ARG A 286 2.13 -15.51 3.36
N HIS A 287 1.34 -14.76 2.59
CA HIS A 287 0.74 -13.52 3.08
C HIS A 287 -0.78 -13.44 2.97
N LEU A 288 -1.40 -14.24 2.10
CA LEU A 288 -2.85 -14.15 1.90
C LEU A 288 -3.60 -14.96 2.95
N GLU A 289 -4.21 -14.26 3.90
CA GLU A 289 -5.06 -14.85 4.93
C GLU A 289 -6.52 -14.45 4.75
N MET A 290 -7.43 -15.37 5.08
CA MET A 290 -8.86 -15.09 5.05
C MET A 290 -9.25 -14.13 6.18
N PRO A 291 -9.92 -13.01 5.88
CA PRO A 291 -10.30 -12.06 6.90
C PRO A 291 -11.46 -12.59 7.74
N HIS A 292 -11.48 -12.26 9.02
CA HIS A 292 -12.63 -12.52 9.87
C HIS A 292 -13.85 -11.68 9.43
N ASN A 293 -15.01 -12.33 9.30
CA ASN A 293 -16.26 -11.66 9.00
C ASN A 293 -16.86 -11.03 10.27
N ARG A 294 -16.78 -9.70 10.37
CA ARG A 294 -17.27 -8.91 11.50
C ARG A 294 -18.73 -8.47 11.37
N TRP A 295 -19.33 -8.63 10.18
CA TRP A 295 -20.67 -8.12 9.90
C TRP A 295 -21.75 -8.75 10.79
N PRO A 296 -21.82 -10.10 10.94
CA PRO A 296 -22.86 -10.72 11.75
C PRO A 296 -22.81 -10.34 13.24
N ALA A 297 -21.64 -9.93 13.74
CA ALA A 297 -21.42 -9.54 15.12
C ALA A 297 -21.86 -8.10 15.43
N LEU A 298 -22.19 -7.29 14.42
CA LEU A 298 -22.69 -5.94 14.66
C LEU A 298 -24.13 -5.97 15.19
N PRO A 299 -24.49 -5.07 16.13
CA PRO A 299 -25.87 -4.91 16.57
C PRO A 299 -26.82 -4.72 15.39
N LEU A 300 -28.00 -5.34 15.45
CA LEU A 300 -29.00 -5.28 14.37
C LEU A 300 -29.32 -3.85 13.94
N ALA A 301 -29.46 -2.94 14.91
CA ALA A 301 -29.71 -1.52 14.66
C ALA A 301 -28.58 -0.84 13.86
N ASP A 302 -27.33 -1.24 14.09
CA ASP A 302 -26.19 -0.73 13.33
C ASP A 302 -26.13 -1.33 11.93
N ARG A 303 -26.40 -2.63 11.76
CA ARG A 303 -26.49 -3.26 10.44
C ARG A 303 -27.53 -2.58 9.55
N ARG A 304 -28.74 -2.37 10.06
CA ARG A 304 -29.80 -1.63 9.35
C ARG A 304 -29.37 -0.22 8.98
N ARG A 305 -28.75 0.51 9.93
CA ARG A 305 -28.26 1.86 9.68
C ARG A 305 -27.18 1.90 8.59
N VAL A 306 -26.27 0.92 8.59
CA VAL A 306 -25.24 0.79 7.56
C VAL A 306 -25.90 0.52 6.20
N LEU A 307 -26.77 -0.49 6.11
CA LEU A 307 -27.44 -0.86 4.85
C LEU A 307 -28.29 0.29 4.29
N ASN A 308 -28.97 1.06 5.14
CA ASN A 308 -29.71 2.25 4.70
C ASN A 308 -28.80 3.31 4.03
N LEU A 309 -27.52 3.36 4.40
CA LEU A 309 -26.57 4.34 3.85
C LEU A 309 -25.79 3.81 2.66
N ILE A 310 -25.45 2.52 2.64
CA ILE A 310 -24.60 1.94 1.58
C ILE A 310 -25.39 1.19 0.50
N GLY A 311 -26.65 0.83 0.77
CA GLY A 311 -27.43 -0.17 0.03
C GLY A 311 -27.51 0.10 -1.48
N GLU A 312 -27.90 1.30 -1.87
CA GLU A 312 -28.04 1.68 -3.28
C GLU A 312 -26.72 1.50 -4.05
N LEU A 313 -25.59 1.99 -3.51
CA LEU A 313 -24.30 1.84 -4.17
C LEU A 313 -23.80 0.39 -4.13
N GLN A 314 -24.08 -0.33 -3.05
CA GLN A 314 -23.72 -1.73 -2.90
C GLN A 314 -24.40 -2.60 -3.97
N GLU A 315 -25.70 -2.40 -4.18
CA GLU A 315 -26.48 -3.06 -5.22
C GLU A 315 -25.93 -2.74 -6.62
N ARG A 316 -25.70 -1.45 -6.93
CA ARG A 316 -25.09 -1.04 -8.22
C ARG A 316 -23.72 -1.67 -8.47
N MET A 317 -22.94 -1.89 -7.43
CA MET A 317 -21.63 -2.54 -7.51
C MET A 317 -21.72 -4.08 -7.49
N GLY A 318 -22.92 -4.67 -7.56
CA GLY A 318 -23.13 -6.10 -7.57
C GLY A 318 -22.74 -6.79 -6.28
N TYR A 319 -22.93 -6.12 -5.14
CA TYR A 319 -22.76 -6.70 -3.82
C TYR A 319 -24.14 -6.95 -3.18
N PRO A 320 -24.25 -7.95 -2.30
CA PRO A 320 -25.52 -8.25 -1.64
C PRO A 320 -25.95 -7.12 -0.68
N VAL A 321 -27.26 -6.92 -0.55
CA VAL A 321 -27.89 -5.90 0.31
C VAL A 321 -28.72 -6.51 1.45
N ASP A 322 -28.57 -7.82 1.66
CA ASP A 322 -29.19 -8.55 2.75
C ASP A 322 -28.54 -8.26 4.12
N GLU A 323 -29.38 -8.35 5.17
CA GLU A 323 -29.10 -8.00 6.57
C GLU A 323 -28.20 -8.98 7.32
#